data_AF-A0AAV9RFK6-F1
#
_entry.id   AF-A0AAV9RFK6-F1
#
_cell.length_a   1.000
_cell.length_b   1.000
_cell.length_c   1.000
_cell.angle_alpha   90.00
_cell.angle_beta   90.00
_cell.angle_gamma   90.00
#
_symmetry.space_group_name_H-M   'P 1'
#
loop_
_entity.id
_entity.type
_entity.pdbx_description
1 polymer ?
#
loop_
_entity_poly.entity_id
_entity_poly.type
_entity_poly.pdbx_seq_one_letter_code
_entity_poly.pdbx_strand_id
1 'polypeptide(L)'
;MQDDEFTCDLFRFLQLLCEGHNSDFQNYLRTQTGNNTTVNIIISTVDYLLRVQESISDFYWYYSGKDVIDEQGQRNFSKAISVAKQVFNTLTEYIQGPCTGNQQSLAHSRLWDAVVGFLHVFAHMQMKLSQ
;
A
#
# COMPACT_ATOMS: atom_id res chain seq x y z
N MET A 1 -0.88 4.44 15.02
CA MET A 1 0.24 4.98 14.20
C MET A 1 0.37 6.44 14.55
N GLN A 2 1.57 6.91 14.88
CA GLN A 2 1.83 8.31 15.23
C GLN A 2 2.01 9.17 13.97
N ASP A 3 2.51 8.57 12.88
CA ASP A 3 2.87 9.25 11.63
C ASP A 3 1.93 8.91 10.46
N ASP A 4 0.66 8.56 10.73
CA ASP A 4 -0.29 8.19 9.68
C ASP A 4 -0.56 9.35 8.70
N GLU A 5 -0.65 10.58 9.20
CA GLU A 5 -0.87 11.78 8.38
C GLU A 5 0.32 12.05 7.45
N PHE A 6 1.54 12.14 8.01
CA PHE A 6 2.76 12.32 7.23
C PHE A 6 2.95 11.23 6.16
N THR A 7 2.67 9.98 6.52
CA THR A 7 2.75 8.85 5.58
C THR A 7 1.76 9.02 4.43
N CYS A 8 0.51 9.40 4.73
CA CYS A 8 -0.49 9.64 3.70
C CYS A 8 -0.08 10.79 2.77
N ASP A 9 0.43 11.88 3.33
CA ASP A 9 0.90 13.04 2.56
C ASP A 9 2.09 12.70 1.66
N LEU A 10 3.03 11.88 2.15
CA LEU A 10 4.16 11.40 1.36
C LEU A 10 3.69 10.61 0.12
N PHE A 11 2.79 9.65 0.32
CA PHE A 11 2.27 8.85 -0.80
C PHE A 11 1.35 9.68 -1.70
N ARG A 12 0.59 10.64 -1.14
CA ARG A 12 -0.23 11.57 -1.94
C ARG A 12 0.64 12.47 -2.81
N PHE A 13 1.78 12.94 -2.30
CA PHE A 13 2.76 13.67 -3.09
C PHE A 13 3.28 12.83 -4.26
N LEU A 14 3.72 11.59 -4.00
CA LEU A 14 4.19 10.68 -5.05
C LEU A 14 3.11 10.36 -6.09
N GLN A 15 1.87 10.17 -5.64
CA GLN A 15 0.71 9.97 -6.51
C GLN A 15 0.53 11.16 -7.47
N LEU A 16 0.54 12.38 -6.94
CA LEU A 16 0.32 13.61 -7.71
C LEU A 16 1.39 13.87 -8.77
N LEU A 17 2.60 13.33 -8.61
CA LEU A 17 3.66 13.43 -9.63
C LEU A 17 3.37 12.57 -10.87
N CYS A 18 2.57 11.51 -10.72
CA CYS A 18 2.19 10.60 -11.81
C CYS A 18 0.74 10.79 -12.28
N GLU A 19 -0.09 11.51 -11.51
CA GLU A 19 -1.48 11.82 -11.84
C GLU A 19 -1.58 12.50 -13.22
N GLY A 20 -2.57 12.09 -14.02
CA GLY A 20 -2.70 12.54 -15.41
C GLY A 20 -1.82 11.79 -16.41
N HIS A 21 -1.35 10.58 -16.05
CA HIS A 21 -0.64 9.66 -16.95
C HIS A 21 0.72 10.20 -17.44
N ASN A 22 1.48 10.81 -16.53
CA ASN A 22 2.79 11.36 -16.84
C ASN A 22 3.85 10.25 -17.02
N SER A 23 3.90 9.68 -18.23
CA SER A 23 4.77 8.54 -18.56
C SER A 23 6.26 8.82 -18.29
N ASP A 24 6.74 10.03 -18.55
CA ASP A 24 8.14 10.39 -18.30
C ASP A 24 8.47 10.29 -16.81
N PHE A 25 7.61 10.84 -15.96
CA PHE A 25 7.82 10.81 -14.52
C PHE A 25 7.57 9.41 -13.93
N GLN A 26 6.58 8.68 -14.44
CA GLN A 26 6.33 7.28 -14.08
C GLN A 26 7.55 6.39 -14.37
N ASN A 27 8.19 6.56 -15.52
CA ASN A 27 9.42 5.84 -15.86
C ASN A 27 10.62 6.32 -15.04
N TYR A 28 10.70 7.63 -14.77
CA TYR A 28 11.76 8.20 -13.95
C TYR A 28 11.73 7.67 -12.51
N LEU A 29 10.55 7.45 -11.91
CA LEU A 29 10.44 6.83 -10.58
C LEU A 29 10.91 5.36 -10.55
N ARG A 30 10.88 4.65 -11.70
CA ARG A 30 11.38 3.28 -11.83
C ARG A 30 12.89 3.25 -12.09
N THR A 31 13.40 4.11 -12.96
CA THR A 31 14.80 4.12 -13.39
C THR A 31 15.27 5.53 -13.70
N GLN A 32 16.37 5.96 -13.07
CA GLN A 32 16.93 7.30 -13.26
C GLN A 32 18.17 7.24 -14.15
N THR A 33 17.96 7.00 -15.45
CA THR A 33 19.03 6.94 -16.45
C THR A 33 19.86 8.23 -16.42
N GLY A 34 21.17 8.10 -16.28
CA GLY A 34 22.10 9.24 -16.15
C GLY A 34 22.58 9.50 -14.72
N ASN A 35 21.94 8.91 -13.71
CA ASN A 35 22.46 8.91 -12.34
C ASN A 35 23.41 7.73 -12.10
N ASN A 36 24.32 7.87 -11.13
CA ASN A 36 25.23 6.79 -10.73
C ASN A 36 24.50 5.60 -10.08
N THR A 37 23.34 5.86 -9.46
CA THR A 37 22.54 4.87 -8.74
C THR A 37 21.09 5.03 -9.13
N THR A 38 20.42 3.90 -9.39
CA THR A 38 18.97 3.85 -9.57
C THR A 38 18.29 3.40 -8.28
N VAL A 39 17.24 4.12 -7.89
CA VAL A 39 16.33 3.74 -6.81
C VAL A 39 14.95 3.50 -7.43
N ASN A 40 14.48 2.25 -7.38
CA ASN A 40 13.18 1.89 -7.92
C ASN A 40 12.09 2.13 -6.86
N ILE A 41 11.49 3.33 -6.89
CA ILE A 41 10.48 3.77 -5.92
C ILE A 41 9.20 2.93 -6.03
N ILE A 42 8.92 2.37 -7.21
CA ILE A 42 7.76 1.50 -7.44
C ILE A 42 7.86 0.25 -6.57
N ILE A 43 9.03 -0.41 -6.56
CA ILE A 43 9.29 -1.61 -5.73
C ILE A 43 9.31 -1.24 -4.24
N SER A 44 9.97 -0.15 -3.86
CA SER A 44 9.97 0.30 -2.47
C SER A 44 8.56 0.61 -1.93
N THR A 45 7.65 1.09 -2.79
CA THR A 45 6.23 1.30 -2.45
C THR A 45 5.53 -0.04 -2.18
N VAL A 46 5.80 -1.07 -2.97
CA VAL A 46 5.27 -2.43 -2.74
C VAL A 46 5.83 -3.02 -1.45
N ASP A 47 7.12 -2.87 -1.18
CA ASP A 47 7.73 -3.35 0.06
C ASP A 47 7.12 -2.68 1.30
N TYR A 48 6.80 -1.39 1.21
CA TYR A 48 6.08 -0.68 2.26
C TYR A 48 4.67 -1.25 2.46
N LEU A 49 3.92 -1.46 1.36
CA LEU A 49 2.58 -2.04 1.42
C LEU A 49 2.58 -3.42 2.10
N LEU A 50 3.58 -4.25 1.80
CA LEU A 50 3.73 -5.56 2.42
C LEU A 50 3.91 -5.45 3.95
N ARG A 51 4.74 -4.52 4.44
CA ARG A 51 4.90 -4.29 5.89
C ARG A 51 3.62 -3.80 6.56
N VAL A 52 2.87 -2.93 5.89
CA VAL A 52 1.54 -2.49 6.37
C VAL A 52 0.60 -3.68 6.47
N GLN A 53 0.59 -4.55 5.47
CA GLN A 53 -0.24 -5.75 5.46
C GLN A 53 0.15 -6.74 6.56
N GLU A 54 1.45 -7.00 6.77
CA GLU A 54 1.94 -7.85 7.86
C GLU A 54 1.46 -7.32 9.22
N SER A 55 1.60 -6.01 9.47
CA SER A 55 1.10 -5.38 10.70
C SER A 55 -0.41 -5.51 10.88
N ILE A 56 -1.19 -5.39 9.80
CA ILE A 56 -2.65 -5.58 9.81
C ILE A 56 -3.02 -7.03 10.11
N SER A 57 -2.26 -8.00 9.59
CA SER A 57 -2.47 -9.43 9.88
C SER A 57 -2.16 -9.77 11.34
N ASP A 58 -1.09 -9.21 11.91
CA ASP A 58 -0.78 -9.38 13.33
C ASP A 58 -1.87 -8.79 14.23
N PHE A 59 -2.41 -7.63 13.87
CA PHE A 59 -3.56 -7.04 14.54
C PHE A 59 -4.78 -7.98 14.49
N TYR A 60 -5.09 -8.56 13.32
CA TYR A 60 -6.15 -9.54 13.18
C TYR A 60 -5.94 -10.74 14.11
N TRP A 61 -4.74 -11.32 14.13
CA TRP A 61 -4.44 -12.48 14.99
C TRP A 61 -4.59 -12.16 16.47
N TYR A 62 -4.15 -10.99 16.91
CA TYR A 62 -4.31 -10.54 18.29
C TYR A 62 -5.78 -10.42 18.72
N TYR A 63 -6.66 -9.95 17.83
CA TYR A 63 -8.09 -9.85 18.10
C TYR A 63 -8.88 -11.12 17.74
N SER A 64 -8.28 -12.10 17.06
CA SER A 64 -8.99 -13.28 16.54
C SER A 64 -9.72 -14.07 17.62
N GLY A 65 -9.09 -14.26 18.79
CA GLY A 65 -9.67 -14.97 19.94
C GLY A 65 -10.50 -14.11 20.90
N LYS A 66 -10.68 -12.81 20.64
CA LYS A 66 -11.51 -11.91 21.45
C LYS A 66 -12.88 -11.73 20.82
N ASP A 67 -13.96 -11.67 21.57
CA ASP A 67 -15.30 -11.53 20.95
C ASP A 67 -15.47 -10.16 20.27
N VAL A 68 -14.97 -9.09 20.91
CA VAL A 68 -15.15 -7.70 20.44
C VAL A 68 -13.79 -7.00 20.28
N ILE A 69 -13.69 -6.15 19.27
CA ILE A 69 -12.58 -5.21 19.10
C ILE A 69 -12.92 -3.94 19.86
N ASP A 70 -12.11 -3.57 20.84
CA ASP A 70 -12.28 -2.34 21.61
C ASP A 70 -12.17 -1.08 20.74
N GLU A 71 -12.68 0.04 21.24
CA GLU A 71 -12.75 1.30 20.49
C GLU A 71 -11.36 1.79 20.04
N GLN A 72 -10.33 1.58 20.86
CA GLN A 72 -8.96 1.96 20.52
C GLN A 72 -8.40 1.09 19.37
N GLY A 73 -8.70 -0.21 19.38
CA GLY A 73 -8.38 -1.14 18.32
C GLY A 73 -9.06 -0.75 17.01
N GLN A 74 -10.35 -0.41 17.05
CA GLN A 74 -11.10 0.06 15.87
C GLN A 74 -10.48 1.34 15.28
N ARG A 75 -10.16 2.33 16.12
CA ARG A 75 -9.49 3.58 15.68
C ARG A 75 -8.13 3.30 15.05
N ASN A 76 -7.32 2.43 15.64
CA ASN A 76 -6.01 2.05 15.11
C ASN A 76 -6.11 1.30 13.78
N PHE A 77 -7.05 0.36 13.67
CA PHE A 77 -7.32 -0.38 12.44
C PHE A 77 -7.76 0.56 11.32
N SER A 78 -8.68 1.48 11.60
CA SER A 78 -9.14 2.48 10.62
C SER A 78 -7.99 3.35 10.11
N LYS A 79 -7.05 3.75 10.96
CA LYS A 79 -5.84 4.50 10.54
C LYS A 79 -4.97 3.67 9.60
N ALA A 80 -4.71 2.41 9.92
CA ALA A 80 -3.90 1.53 9.08
C ALA A 80 -4.55 1.29 7.69
N ILE A 81 -5.88 1.11 7.66
CA ILE A 81 -6.64 0.97 6.42
C ILE A 81 -6.59 2.26 5.58
N SER A 82 -6.64 3.44 6.21
CA SER A 82 -6.50 4.71 5.50
C SER A 82 -5.14 4.84 4.81
N VAL A 83 -4.06 4.47 5.50
CA VAL A 83 -2.71 4.45 4.93
C VAL A 83 -2.63 3.45 3.77
N ALA A 84 -3.11 2.22 3.96
CA ALA A 84 -3.10 1.20 2.90
C ALA A 84 -3.87 1.66 1.66
N LYS A 85 -5.04 2.30 1.83
CA LYS A 85 -5.82 2.89 0.74
C LYS A 85 -5.01 3.92 -0.05
N GLN A 86 -4.31 4.83 0.63
CA GLN A 86 -3.48 5.84 -0.04
C GLN A 86 -2.32 5.20 -0.83
N VAL A 87 -1.69 4.16 -0.29
CA VAL A 87 -0.64 3.41 -1.00
C VAL A 87 -1.20 2.72 -2.25
N PHE A 88 -2.37 2.08 -2.18
CA PHE A 88 -3.03 1.49 -3.34
C PHE A 88 -3.37 2.53 -4.41
N ASN A 89 -3.92 3.69 -4.04
CA ASN A 89 -4.18 4.79 -4.98
C ASN A 89 -2.89 5.28 -5.67
N THR A 90 -1.77 5.27 -4.95
CA THR A 90 -0.48 5.66 -5.50
C THR A 90 0.02 4.62 -6.52
N LEU A 91 -0.07 3.33 -6.19
CA LEU A 91 0.29 2.24 -7.09
C LEU A 91 -0.54 2.25 -8.38
N THR A 92 -1.82 2.64 -8.31
CA THR A 92 -2.66 2.76 -9.52
C THR A 92 -2.15 3.86 -10.44
N GLU A 93 -1.79 5.04 -9.91
CA GLU A 93 -1.26 6.14 -10.72
C GLU A 93 0.11 5.83 -11.35
N TYR A 94 0.89 4.91 -10.76
CA TYR A 94 2.14 4.46 -11.37
C TYR A 94 1.94 3.63 -12.65
N ILE A 95 0.78 3.00 -12.87
CA ILE A 95 0.56 2.06 -13.98
C ILE A 95 -0.50 2.50 -15.00
N GLN A 96 -1.41 3.41 -14.62
CA GLN A 96 -2.42 3.97 -15.52
C GLN A 96 -1.78 4.75 -16.68
N GLY A 97 -2.51 4.95 -17.78
CA GLY A 97 -1.97 5.59 -18.98
C GLY A 97 -1.07 4.67 -19.81
N PRO A 98 -1.47 3.39 -19.95
CA PRO A 98 -0.68 2.21 -19.60
C PRO A 98 0.84 2.38 -19.60
N CYS A 99 1.48 2.24 -18.43
CA CYS A 99 2.94 2.18 -18.30
C CYS A 99 3.43 0.72 -18.18
N THR A 100 3.74 0.08 -19.32
CA THR A 100 4.07 -1.36 -19.40
C THR A 100 5.29 -1.75 -18.55
N GLY A 101 6.32 -0.92 -18.50
CA GLY A 101 7.50 -1.19 -17.68
C GLY A 101 7.18 -1.21 -16.16
N ASN A 102 6.28 -0.33 -15.70
CA ASN A 102 5.83 -0.35 -14.30
C ASN A 102 4.94 -1.56 -14.03
N GLN A 103 4.06 -1.93 -14.97
CA GLN A 103 3.24 -3.14 -14.87
C GLN A 103 4.11 -4.41 -14.76
N GLN A 104 5.15 -4.53 -15.59
CA GLN A 104 6.10 -5.64 -15.50
C GLN A 104 6.88 -5.63 -14.18
N SER A 105 7.30 -4.44 -13.70
CA SER A 105 7.97 -4.31 -12.41
C SER A 105 7.08 -4.78 -11.26
N LEU A 106 5.78 -4.45 -11.28
CA LEU A 106 4.82 -4.91 -10.27
C LEU A 106 4.53 -6.41 -10.40
N ALA A 107 4.41 -6.94 -11.61
CA ALA A 107 4.12 -8.36 -11.84
C ALA A 107 5.20 -9.29 -11.26
N HIS A 108 6.47 -8.86 -11.28
CA HIS A 108 7.60 -9.60 -10.71
C HIS A 108 7.92 -9.20 -9.26
N SER A 109 7.14 -8.29 -8.66
CA SER A 109 7.31 -7.88 -7.27
C SER A 109 6.53 -8.78 -6.31
N ARG A 110 6.66 -8.51 -5.01
CA ARG A 110 5.92 -9.17 -3.93
C ARG A 110 4.51 -8.61 -3.69
N LEU A 111 3.98 -7.83 -4.64
CA LEU A 111 2.62 -7.27 -4.52
C LEU A 111 1.56 -8.35 -4.29
N TRP A 112 1.72 -9.52 -4.94
CA TRP A 112 0.80 -10.64 -4.81
C TRP A 112 0.73 -11.20 -3.39
N ASP A 113 1.85 -11.25 -2.67
CA ASP A 113 1.89 -11.68 -1.26
C ASP A 113 1.01 -10.77 -0.40
N ALA A 114 1.19 -9.45 -0.56
CA ALA A 114 0.41 -8.46 0.18
C ALA A 114 -1.09 -8.55 -0.16
N VAL A 115 -1.45 -8.68 -1.44
CA VAL A 115 -2.86 -8.78 -1.86
C VAL A 115 -3.54 -10.01 -1.24
N VAL A 116 -2.87 -11.17 -1.24
CA VAL A 116 -3.42 -12.39 -0.61
C VAL A 116 -3.65 -12.17 0.89
N GLY A 117 -2.71 -11.52 1.58
CA GLY A 117 -2.85 -11.20 3.01
C GLY A 117 -4.05 -10.28 3.31
N PHE A 118 -4.26 -9.23 2.50
CA PHE A 118 -5.43 -8.36 2.65
C PHE A 118 -6.75 -9.10 2.45
N LEU A 119 -6.84 -9.98 1.43
CA LEU A 119 -8.05 -10.77 1.18
C LEU A 119 -8.41 -11.66 2.37
N HIS A 120 -7.41 -12.31 2.97
CA HIS A 120 -7.61 -13.11 4.18
C HIS A 120 -8.15 -12.27 5.34
N VAL A 121 -7.51 -11.13 5.65
CA VAL A 121 -7.96 -10.25 6.75
C VAL A 121 -9.36 -9.71 6.50
N PHE A 122 -9.68 -9.28 5.28
CA PHE A 122 -11.01 -8.75 4.95
C PHE A 122 -12.11 -9.79 5.12
N ALA A 123 -11.90 -11.02 4.66
CA ALA A 123 -12.90 -12.09 4.81
C ALA A 123 -13.27 -12.34 6.29
N HIS A 124 -12.29 -12.36 7.18
CA HIS A 124 -12.53 -12.66 8.59
C HIS A 124 -12.96 -11.44 9.42
N MET A 125 -12.41 -10.26 9.15
CA MET A 125 -12.76 -9.03 9.87
C MET A 125 -14.14 -8.50 9.47
N GLN A 126 -14.56 -8.68 8.23
CA GLN A 126 -15.89 -8.25 7.78
C GLN A 126 -17.01 -8.96 8.56
N MET A 127 -16.86 -10.27 8.82
CA MET A 127 -17.83 -11.02 9.64
C MET A 127 -17.84 -10.49 11.08
N LYS A 128 -16.66 -10.22 11.65
CA LYS A 128 -16.51 -9.83 13.06
C LYS A 128 -16.94 -8.39 13.36
N LEU A 129 -16.77 -7.47 12.41
CA LEU A 129 -17.21 -6.08 12.53
C LEU A 129 -18.71 -5.89 12.26
N SER A 130 -19.38 -6.91 11.70
CA SER A 130 -20.82 -6.87 11.37
C SER A 130 -21.74 -7.42 12.46
N GLN A 131 -21.17 -8.02 13.50
CA GLN A 131 -21.87 -8.55 14.68
C GLN A 131 -21.93 -7.50 15.79
#